data_AF-A0A1W2AVU4-F1
#
_entry.id   AF-A0A1W2AVU4-F1
#
_cell.length_a   1.000
_cell.length_b   1.000
_cell.length_c   1.000
_cell.angle_alpha   90.00
_cell.angle_beta   90.00
_cell.angle_gamma   90.00
#
_symmetry.space_group_name_H-M   'P 1'
#
loop_
_entity.id
_entity.type
_entity.pdbx_description
1 polymer ?
#
loop_
_entity_poly.entity_id
_entity_poly.type
_entity_poly.pdbx_seq_one_letter_code
_entity_poly.pdbx_strand_id
1 'polypeptide(L)'
;MLAYGSFSDSELITLLKEGDASAYTVIYNRYFEELYIHACQRLRDKDEAQDVIHELFAALWNKKEALEIKSSLAAYLYTSVRNRIMDVIAHQQVETKYVSSLQNFIETGYCITDHQVRERQLTALIEKGISELPPKMREVFELSRKHVMSHKEIALQLNLSEQTVRKQVNNALKILRLKLGMMLFLVV
;
A
#
# COMPACT_ATOMS: atom_id res chain seq x y z
N MET A 1 12.04 -27.34 -42.77
CA MET A 1 11.96 -26.25 -41.79
C MET A 1 10.50 -25.86 -41.72
N LEU A 2 9.77 -26.26 -40.68
CA LEU A 2 8.32 -26.02 -40.58
C LEU A 2 8.08 -24.51 -40.56
N ALA A 3 7.10 -24.04 -41.33
CA ALA A 3 6.72 -22.64 -41.38
C ALA A 3 5.87 -22.27 -40.13
N TYR A 4 6.50 -22.25 -38.96
CA TYR A 4 5.80 -21.96 -37.69
C TYR A 4 5.12 -20.58 -37.67
N GLY A 5 5.51 -19.66 -38.56
CA GLY A 5 4.94 -18.32 -38.67
C GLY A 5 3.45 -18.28 -39.05
N SER A 6 2.93 -19.32 -39.71
CA SER A 6 1.51 -19.39 -40.11
C SER A 6 0.62 -20.13 -39.10
N PHE A 7 1.19 -20.68 -38.02
CA PHE A 7 0.39 -21.38 -37.02
C PHE A 7 -0.46 -20.43 -36.18
N SER A 8 -1.67 -20.88 -35.91
CA SER A 8 -2.60 -20.26 -34.96
C SER A 8 -2.05 -20.33 -33.54
N ASP A 9 -2.54 -19.44 -32.67
CA ASP A 9 -2.12 -19.43 -31.27
C ASP A 9 -2.39 -20.76 -30.57
N SER A 10 -3.50 -21.44 -30.90
CA SER A 10 -3.84 -22.75 -30.34
C SER A 10 -2.84 -23.85 -30.72
N GLU A 11 -2.37 -23.84 -31.96
CA GLU A 11 -1.35 -24.80 -32.44
C GLU A 11 -0.01 -24.52 -31.76
N LEU A 12 0.38 -23.24 -31.68
CA LEU A 12 1.61 -22.83 -31.00
C LEU A 12 1.59 -23.16 -29.50
N ILE A 13 0.45 -23.02 -28.82
CA ILE A 13 0.29 -23.43 -27.41
C ILE A 13 0.46 -24.94 -27.25
N THR A 14 -0.11 -25.73 -28.17
CA THR A 14 -0.01 -27.19 -28.11
C THR A 14 1.43 -27.63 -28.24
N LEU A 15 2.15 -27.10 -29.23
CA LEU A 15 3.57 -27.37 -29.44
C LEU A 15 4.45 -26.83 -28.29
N LEU A 16 4.09 -25.68 -27.72
CA LEU A 16 4.76 -25.14 -26.54
C LEU A 16 4.65 -26.08 -25.34
N LYS A 17 3.48 -26.70 -25.11
CA LYS A 17 3.26 -27.68 -24.03
C LYS A 17 4.13 -28.92 -24.19
N GLU A 18 4.40 -29.32 -25.44
CA GLU A 18 5.29 -30.43 -25.78
C GLU A 18 6.77 -30.06 -25.67
N GLY A 19 7.10 -28.80 -25.36
CA GLY A 19 8.47 -28.32 -25.20
C GLY A 19 9.15 -27.86 -26.49
N ASP A 20 8.39 -27.58 -27.55
CA ASP A 20 8.96 -27.06 -28.81
C ASP A 20 9.45 -25.61 -28.63
N ALA A 21 10.77 -25.43 -28.67
CA ALA A 21 11.43 -24.13 -28.57
C ALA A 21 11.13 -23.20 -29.76
N SER A 22 10.81 -23.76 -30.93
CA SER A 22 10.44 -22.99 -32.13
C SER A 22 9.07 -22.35 -31.94
N ALA A 23 8.12 -23.08 -31.36
CA ALA A 23 6.79 -22.56 -31.04
C ALA A 23 6.88 -21.40 -30.02
N TYR A 24 7.70 -21.57 -28.98
CA TYR A 24 7.99 -20.51 -28.02
C TYR A 24 8.57 -19.26 -28.70
N THR A 25 9.55 -19.44 -29.60
CA THR A 25 10.20 -18.33 -30.32
C THR A 25 9.20 -17.56 -31.17
N VAL A 26 8.28 -18.24 -31.84
CA VAL A 26 7.22 -17.57 -32.62
C VAL A 26 6.26 -16.80 -31.73
N ILE A 27 5.84 -17.38 -30.60
CA ILE A 27 4.99 -16.68 -29.63
C ILE A 27 5.71 -15.43 -29.10
N TYR A 28 6.98 -15.56 -28.72
CA TYR A 28 7.79 -14.43 -28.26
C TYR A 28 7.82 -13.32 -29.31
N ASN A 29 8.25 -13.63 -30.54
CA ASN A 29 8.35 -12.63 -31.60
C ASN A 29 7.00 -11.99 -31.96
N ARG A 30 5.89 -12.73 -31.85
CA ARG A 30 4.55 -12.25 -32.17
C ARG A 30 4.03 -11.23 -31.15
N TYR A 31 4.35 -11.39 -29.86
CA TYR A 31 3.75 -10.58 -28.79
C TYR A 31 4.73 -9.66 -28.06
N PHE A 32 6.04 -9.88 -28.21
CA PHE A 32 7.05 -9.14 -27.47
C PHE A 32 6.91 -7.62 -27.65
N GLU A 33 6.87 -7.15 -28.90
CA GLU A 33 6.85 -5.71 -29.20
C GLU A 33 5.60 -5.02 -28.64
N GLU A 34 4.41 -5.59 -28.87
CA GLU A 34 3.16 -5.01 -28.38
C GLU A 34 3.09 -4.97 -26.84
N LEU A 35 3.48 -6.07 -26.19
CA LEU A 35 3.46 -6.16 -24.73
C LEU A 35 4.53 -5.26 -24.10
N TYR A 36 5.70 -5.14 -24.72
CA TYR A 36 6.76 -4.25 -24.29
C TYR A 36 6.33 -2.78 -24.38
N ILE A 37 5.73 -2.36 -25.51
CA ILE A 37 5.17 -1.01 -25.65
C ILE A 37 4.10 -0.77 -24.56
N HIS A 38 3.22 -1.75 -24.32
CA HIS A 38 2.20 -1.65 -23.28
C HIS A 38 2.81 -1.49 -21.88
N ALA A 39 3.87 -2.25 -21.56
CA ALA A 39 4.57 -2.16 -20.28
C ALA A 39 5.28 -0.81 -20.12
N CYS A 40 6.00 -0.33 -21.14
CA CYS A 40 6.67 0.97 -21.14
C CYS A 40 5.67 2.13 -20.88
N GLN A 41 4.49 2.08 -21.50
CA GLN A 41 3.45 3.11 -21.30
C GLN A 41 2.95 3.16 -19.84
N ARG A 42 2.98 2.03 -19.12
CA ARG A 42 2.48 1.93 -17.75
C ARG A 42 3.54 2.21 -16.70
N LEU A 43 4.75 1.68 -16.87
CA LEU A 43 5.83 1.80 -15.89
C LEU A 43 6.63 3.10 -16.06
N ARG A 44 6.66 3.67 -17.27
CA ARG A 44 7.49 4.85 -17.63
C ARG A 44 8.99 4.66 -17.38
N ASP A 45 9.40 3.43 -17.14
CA ASP A 45 10.76 2.95 -17.03
C ASP A 45 10.94 1.81 -18.03
N LYS A 46 11.97 1.90 -18.87
CA LYS A 46 12.20 0.94 -19.96
C LYS A 46 12.86 -0.33 -19.46
N ASP A 47 13.71 -0.24 -18.45
CA ASP A 47 14.46 -1.38 -17.93
C ASP A 47 13.50 -2.28 -17.14
N GLU A 48 12.66 -1.69 -16.28
CA GLU A 48 11.58 -2.38 -15.57
C GLU A 48 10.55 -2.99 -16.53
N ALA A 49 10.20 -2.27 -17.60
CA ALA A 49 9.31 -2.81 -18.63
C ALA A 49 9.93 -4.02 -19.34
N GLN A 50 11.23 -3.99 -19.63
CA GLN A 50 11.94 -5.10 -20.25
C GLN A 50 11.97 -6.33 -19.33
N ASP A 51 12.26 -6.13 -18.04
CA ASP A 51 12.30 -7.20 -17.04
C ASP A 51 10.94 -7.86 -16.85
N VAL A 52 9.85 -7.09 -16.77
CA VAL A 52 8.49 -7.64 -16.70
C VAL A 52 8.18 -8.56 -17.89
N ILE A 53 8.60 -8.17 -19.09
CA ILE A 53 8.39 -8.98 -20.30
C ILE A 53 9.28 -10.22 -20.29
N HIS A 54 10.54 -10.10 -19.90
CA HIS A 54 11.43 -11.25 -19.78
C HIS A 54 10.91 -12.27 -18.77
N GLU A 55 10.48 -11.83 -17.59
CA GLU A 55 9.92 -12.72 -16.57
C GLU A 55 8.61 -13.37 -17.01
N LEU A 56 7.77 -12.65 -17.76
CA LEU A 56 6.56 -13.22 -18.34
C LEU A 56 6.90 -14.43 -19.22
N PHE A 57 7.79 -14.22 -20.19
CA PHE A 57 8.13 -15.26 -21.15
C PHE A 57 8.94 -16.40 -20.51
N ALA A 58 9.81 -16.08 -19.55
CA ALA A 58 10.50 -17.10 -18.74
C ALA A 58 9.48 -17.95 -17.94
N ALA A 59 8.49 -17.32 -17.31
CA ALA A 59 7.44 -18.04 -16.61
C ALA A 59 6.56 -18.86 -17.55
N LEU A 60 6.26 -18.35 -18.75
CA LEU A 60 5.54 -19.09 -19.79
C LEU A 60 6.28 -20.37 -20.17
N TRP A 61 7.61 -20.30 -20.38
CA TRP A 61 8.42 -21.47 -20.70
C TRP A 61 8.56 -22.46 -19.54
N ASN A 62 8.73 -21.95 -18.32
CA ASN A 62 8.89 -22.78 -17.13
C ASN A 62 7.60 -23.48 -16.71
N LYS A 63 6.44 -22.84 -16.93
CA LYS A 63 5.12 -23.38 -16.60
C LYS A 63 4.37 -23.92 -17.82
N LYS A 64 5.08 -24.19 -18.93
CA LYS A 64 4.47 -24.61 -20.21
C LYS A 64 3.57 -25.83 -20.08
N GLU A 65 3.96 -26.85 -19.31
CA GLU A 65 3.19 -28.09 -19.15
C GLU A 65 1.87 -27.87 -18.39
N ALA A 66 1.88 -27.00 -17.39
CA ALA A 66 0.73 -26.69 -16.53
C ALA A 66 -0.15 -25.53 -17.08
N LEU A 67 0.09 -25.10 -18.32
CA LEU A 67 -0.54 -23.92 -18.88
C LEU A 67 -2.02 -24.20 -19.23
N GLU A 68 -2.95 -23.68 -18.43
CA GLU A 68 -4.39 -23.71 -18.75
C GLU A 68 -4.84 -22.37 -19.34
N ILE A 69 -4.82 -22.26 -20.67
CA ILE A 69 -5.39 -21.10 -21.37
C ILE A 69 -6.87 -21.41 -21.65
N LYS A 70 -7.76 -20.81 -20.85
CA LYS A 70 -9.22 -20.92 -21.00
C LYS A 70 -9.83 -19.90 -21.98
N SER A 71 -9.03 -18.92 -22.40
CA SER A 71 -9.40 -17.84 -23.32
C SER A 71 -8.43 -17.81 -24.52
N SER A 72 -8.03 -16.63 -25.02
CA SER A 72 -7.00 -16.52 -26.06
C SER A 72 -5.61 -16.33 -25.45
N LEU A 73 -4.57 -16.73 -26.20
CA LEU A 73 -3.17 -16.51 -25.81
C LEU A 73 -2.88 -15.03 -25.53
N ALA A 74 -3.35 -14.15 -26.42
CA ALA A 74 -3.25 -12.71 -26.23
C ALA A 74 -3.86 -12.26 -24.89
N ALA A 75 -5.10 -12.65 -24.59
CA ALA A 75 -5.76 -12.25 -23.35
C ALA A 75 -5.00 -12.74 -22.10
N TYR A 76 -4.47 -13.96 -22.13
CA TYR A 76 -3.64 -14.50 -21.06
C TYR A 76 -2.34 -13.69 -20.87
N LEU A 77 -1.63 -13.38 -21.95
CA LEU A 77 -0.38 -12.62 -21.91
C LEU A 77 -0.60 -11.19 -21.41
N TYR A 78 -1.59 -10.48 -21.95
CA TYR A 78 -1.93 -9.12 -21.50
C TYR A 78 -2.35 -9.07 -20.02
N THR A 79 -3.12 -10.05 -19.56
CA THR A 79 -3.51 -10.15 -18.14
C THR A 79 -2.29 -10.40 -17.26
N SER A 80 -1.39 -11.28 -17.69
CA SER A 80 -0.19 -11.63 -16.96
C SER A 80 0.78 -10.45 -16.86
N VAL A 81 0.99 -9.71 -17.96
CA VAL A 81 1.78 -8.46 -17.98
C VAL A 81 1.15 -7.42 -17.06
N ARG A 82 -0.16 -7.20 -17.15
CA ARG A 82 -0.85 -6.25 -16.29
C ARG A 82 -0.64 -6.57 -14.80
N ASN A 83 -0.79 -7.83 -14.40
CA ASN A 83 -0.60 -8.23 -13.00
C ASN A 83 0.82 -7.94 -12.53
N ARG A 84 1.83 -8.31 -13.32
CA ARG A 84 3.24 -8.03 -13.02
C ARG A 84 3.53 -6.53 -12.91
N ILE A 85 2.97 -5.71 -13.80
CA ILE A 85 3.07 -4.25 -13.71
C ILE A 85 2.47 -3.74 -12.39
N MET A 86 1.33 -4.29 -11.95
CA MET A 86 0.75 -3.90 -10.66
C MET A 86 1.65 -4.29 -9.49
N ASP A 87 2.28 -5.46 -9.55
CA ASP A 87 3.22 -5.93 -8.53
C ASP A 87 4.48 -5.03 -8.47
N VAL A 88 5.05 -4.67 -9.63
CA VAL A 88 6.17 -3.71 -9.72
C VAL A 88 5.77 -2.35 -9.16
N ILE A 89 4.62 -1.79 -9.54
CA ILE A 89 4.15 -0.50 -9.00
C ILE A 89 3.93 -0.59 -7.48
N ALA A 90 3.37 -1.69 -6.98
CA ALA A 90 3.19 -1.89 -5.55
C ALA A 90 4.54 -1.96 -4.81
N HIS A 91 5.54 -2.64 -5.40
CA HIS A 91 6.88 -2.73 -4.86
C HIS A 91 7.58 -1.37 -4.86
N GLN A 92 7.55 -0.65 -5.99
CA GLN A 92 8.10 0.70 -6.12
C GLN A 92 7.45 1.68 -5.15
N GLN A 93 6.16 1.55 -4.83
CA GLN A 93 5.53 2.38 -3.79
C GLN A 93 6.07 2.08 -2.39
N VAL A 94 6.39 0.82 -2.09
CA VAL A 94 7.00 0.42 -0.82
C VAL A 94 8.46 0.89 -0.78
N GLU A 95 9.21 0.70 -1.86
CA GLU A 95 10.58 1.19 -1.99
C GLU A 95 10.65 2.70 -1.96
N THR A 96 9.76 3.42 -2.63
CA THR A 96 9.70 4.89 -2.55
C THR A 96 9.37 5.35 -1.13
N LYS A 97 8.53 4.63 -0.37
CA LYS A 97 8.33 4.91 1.06
C LYS A 97 9.59 4.64 1.87
N TYR A 98 10.35 3.61 1.52
CA TYR A 98 11.60 3.26 2.20
C TYR A 98 12.73 4.24 1.85
N VAL A 99 12.93 4.57 0.58
CA VAL A 99 13.88 5.57 0.08
C VAL A 99 13.51 6.96 0.55
N SER A 100 12.24 7.35 0.58
CA SER A 100 11.85 8.62 1.22
C SER A 100 12.09 8.60 2.73
N SER A 101 11.90 7.47 3.41
CA SER A 101 12.28 7.33 4.82
C SER A 101 13.81 7.41 5.03
N LEU A 102 14.60 6.90 4.08
CA LEU A 102 16.06 6.90 4.11
C LEU A 102 16.66 8.25 3.69
N GLN A 103 16.06 8.92 2.69
CA GLN A 103 16.38 10.29 2.27
C GLN A 103 16.05 11.25 3.40
N ASN A 104 14.90 11.09 4.06
CA ASN A 104 14.58 11.81 5.29
C ASN A 104 15.61 11.51 6.40
N PHE A 105 16.06 10.26 6.56
CA PHE A 105 17.11 9.90 7.54
C PHE A 105 18.48 10.56 7.23
N ILE A 106 18.87 10.63 5.97
CA ILE A 106 20.15 11.21 5.52
C ILE A 106 20.11 12.75 5.54
N GLU A 107 19.01 13.37 5.11
CA GLU A 107 18.83 14.83 5.14
C GLU A 107 18.63 15.36 6.56
N THR A 108 18.11 14.56 7.49
CA THR A 108 17.92 15.00 8.87
C THR A 108 19.13 14.81 9.76
N GLY A 109 20.08 13.90 9.48
CA GLY A 109 21.44 13.86 10.06
C GLY A 109 21.62 13.93 11.60
N TYR A 110 20.54 14.05 12.37
CA TYR A 110 20.51 14.29 13.81
C TYR A 110 19.17 13.75 14.36
N CYS A 111 19.29 12.73 15.22
CA CYS A 111 18.27 12.27 16.18
C CYS A 111 16.98 11.58 15.69
N ILE A 112 17.09 10.34 15.16
CA ILE A 112 15.95 9.39 15.21
C ILE A 112 15.61 8.94 16.64
N THR A 113 16.57 9.02 17.58
CA THR A 113 16.29 8.81 19.00
C THR A 113 15.29 9.83 19.54
N ASP A 114 15.25 11.05 19.01
CA ASP A 114 14.42 12.10 19.58
C ASP A 114 12.98 12.09 19.06
N HIS A 115 12.66 11.60 17.85
CA HIS A 115 11.26 11.56 17.39
C HIS A 115 10.42 10.48 18.08
N GLN A 116 10.92 9.26 18.22
CA GLN A 116 10.21 8.22 18.98
C GLN A 116 10.19 8.52 20.47
N VAL A 117 11.26 9.12 21.02
CA VAL A 117 11.28 9.56 22.42
C VAL A 117 10.34 10.75 22.62
N ARG A 118 10.32 11.73 21.72
CA ARG A 118 9.39 12.88 21.74
C ARG A 118 7.95 12.45 21.49
N GLU A 119 7.70 11.45 20.65
CA GLU A 119 6.37 10.85 20.47
C GLU A 119 5.93 10.10 21.73
N ARG A 120 6.82 9.32 22.35
CA ARG A 120 6.55 8.66 23.64
C ARG A 120 6.35 9.67 24.77
N GLN A 121 7.16 10.73 24.81
CA GLN A 121 7.02 11.82 25.78
C GLN A 121 5.72 12.59 25.54
N LEU A 122 5.39 12.91 24.29
CA LEU A 122 4.14 13.57 23.93
C LEU A 122 2.94 12.70 24.28
N THR A 123 3.00 11.39 23.99
CA THR A 123 1.98 10.42 24.39
C THR A 123 1.84 10.35 25.90
N ALA A 124 2.94 10.25 26.65
CA ALA A 124 2.94 10.25 28.11
C ALA A 124 2.40 11.57 28.70
N LEU A 125 2.68 12.70 28.07
CA LEU A 125 2.14 14.00 28.46
C LEU A 125 0.63 14.10 28.21
N ILE A 126 0.16 13.59 27.08
CA ILE A 126 -1.27 13.52 26.76
C ILE A 126 -1.97 12.61 27.78
N GLU A 127 -1.42 11.43 28.08
CA GLU A 127 -1.96 10.49 29.07
C GLU A 127 -1.99 11.10 30.47
N LYS A 128 -0.93 11.79 30.89
CA LYS A 128 -0.89 12.52 32.14
C LYS A 128 -1.97 13.62 32.17
N GLY A 129 -2.09 14.40 31.09
CA GLY A 129 -3.12 15.42 30.94
C GLY A 129 -4.54 14.86 31.06
N ILE A 130 -4.79 13.67 30.51
CA ILE A 130 -6.06 12.96 30.62
C ILE A 130 -6.29 12.46 32.06
N SER A 131 -5.25 11.95 32.72
CA SER A 131 -5.35 11.44 34.10
C SER A 131 -5.74 12.51 35.12
N GLU A 132 -5.32 13.75 34.89
CA GLU A 132 -5.59 14.92 35.74
C GLU A 132 -6.94 15.60 35.43
N LEU A 133 -7.70 15.11 34.45
CA LEU A 133 -9.07 15.57 34.24
C LEU A 133 -9.97 15.11 35.40
N PRO A 134 -10.99 15.91 35.77
CA PRO A 134 -12.01 15.47 36.73
C PRO A 134 -12.62 14.13 36.30
N PRO A 135 -12.88 13.18 37.22
CA PRO A 135 -13.18 11.79 36.90
C PRO A 135 -14.36 11.62 35.94
N LYS A 136 -15.45 12.37 36.14
CA LYS A 136 -16.62 12.37 35.24
C LYS A 136 -16.33 12.95 33.85
N MET A 137 -15.41 13.90 33.75
CA MET A 137 -15.01 14.51 32.48
C MET A 137 -14.07 13.58 31.71
N ARG A 138 -13.16 12.91 32.41
CA ARG A 138 -12.26 11.89 31.86
C ARG A 138 -13.05 10.73 31.26
N GLU A 139 -14.00 10.19 32.00
CA GLU A 139 -14.86 9.08 31.57
C GLU A 139 -15.62 9.41 30.28
N VAL A 140 -16.25 10.58 30.21
CA VAL A 140 -16.93 11.06 29.00
C VAL A 140 -15.96 11.21 27.81
N PHE A 141 -14.76 11.72 28.05
CA PHE A 141 -13.74 11.91 27.01
C PHE A 141 -13.21 10.57 26.48
N GLU A 142 -12.97 9.61 27.36
CA GLU A 142 -12.51 8.26 27.00
C GLU A 142 -13.57 7.47 26.22
N LEU A 143 -14.85 7.52 26.63
CA LEU A 143 -15.93 6.88 25.88
C LEU A 143 -16.08 7.47 24.47
N SER A 144 -15.89 8.79 24.33
CA SER A 144 -15.93 9.44 23.01
C SER A 144 -14.74 9.07 22.12
N ARG A 145 -13.53 8.95 22.68
CA ARG A 145 -12.29 8.81 21.89
C ARG A 145 -11.76 7.39 21.79
N LYS A 146 -11.76 6.62 22.88
CA LYS A 146 -11.30 5.22 22.90
C LYS A 146 -12.39 4.26 22.41
N HIS A 147 -13.64 4.52 22.78
CA HIS A 147 -14.77 3.65 22.43
C HIS A 147 -15.58 4.15 21.21
N VAL A 148 -15.19 5.29 20.62
CA VAL A 148 -15.79 5.88 19.40
C VAL A 148 -17.32 6.05 19.53
N MET A 149 -17.80 6.29 20.76
CA MET A 149 -19.23 6.42 21.02
C MET A 149 -19.72 7.83 20.69
N SER A 150 -20.93 7.92 20.16
CA SER A 150 -21.60 9.19 19.89
C SER A 150 -22.01 9.88 21.20
N HIS A 151 -22.16 11.20 21.19
CA HIS A 151 -22.59 11.94 22.38
C HIS A 151 -23.96 11.47 22.92
N LYS A 152 -24.82 10.93 22.04
CA LYS A 152 -26.12 10.36 22.40
C LYS A 152 -25.97 9.06 23.18
N GLU A 153 -25.10 8.17 22.74
CA GLU A 153 -24.84 6.89 23.40
C GLU A 153 -24.17 7.10 24.77
N ILE A 154 -23.24 8.05 24.86
CA ILE A 154 -22.59 8.42 26.14
C ILE A 154 -23.60 9.05 27.10
N ALA A 155 -24.52 9.89 26.59
CA ALA A 155 -25.57 10.50 27.39
C ALA A 155 -26.51 9.44 28.00
N LEU A 156 -26.90 8.44 27.20
CA LEU A 156 -27.70 7.31 27.67
C LEU A 156 -26.94 6.47 28.70
N GLN A 157 -25.68 6.13 28.43
CA GLN A 157 -24.88 5.27 29.31
C GLN A 157 -24.59 5.91 30.69
N LEU A 158 -24.35 7.22 30.72
CA LEU A 158 -24.02 7.94 31.96
C LEU A 158 -25.22 8.63 32.61
N ASN A 159 -26.43 8.44 32.08
CA ASN A 159 -27.65 9.14 32.50
C ASN A 159 -27.47 10.67 32.54
N LEU A 160 -26.86 11.23 31.50
CA LEU A 160 -26.61 12.67 31.32
C LEU A 160 -27.39 13.19 30.11
N SER A 161 -27.55 14.51 29.99
CA SER A 161 -28.05 15.10 28.75
C SER A 161 -26.95 15.19 27.69
N GLU A 162 -27.31 15.04 26.41
CA GLU A 162 -26.39 15.17 25.27
C GLU A 162 -25.64 16.52 25.29
N GLN A 163 -26.31 17.58 25.71
CA GLN A 163 -25.69 18.89 25.92
C GLN A 163 -24.62 18.88 27.02
N THR A 164 -24.84 18.15 28.11
CA THR A 164 -23.86 17.97 29.18
C THR A 164 -22.65 17.19 28.68
N VAL A 165 -22.86 16.11 27.93
CA VAL A 165 -21.78 15.33 27.31
C VAL A 165 -20.94 16.20 26.38
N ARG A 166 -21.58 16.95 25.47
CA ARG A 166 -20.90 17.89 24.57
C ARG A 166 -20.09 18.94 25.32
N LYS A 167 -20.65 19.49 26.42
CA LYS A 167 -19.97 20.47 27.28
C LYS A 167 -18.75 19.85 27.97
N GLN A 168 -18.87 18.63 28.48
CA GLN A 168 -17.77 17.90 29.12
C GLN A 168 -16.64 17.60 28.13
N VAL A 169 -16.94 17.12 26.92
CA VAL A 169 -15.93 16.89 25.85
C VAL A 169 -15.22 18.19 25.47
N ASN A 170 -15.96 19.28 25.28
CA ASN A 170 -15.36 20.57 24.94
C ASN A 170 -14.50 21.13 26.08
N ASN A 171 -14.91 20.96 27.33
CA ASN A 171 -14.13 21.37 28.50
C ASN A 171 -12.85 20.53 28.66
N ALA A 172 -12.94 19.22 28.43
CA ALA A 172 -11.77 18.33 28.41
C ALA A 172 -10.75 18.78 27.36
N LEU A 173 -11.20 19.09 26.14
CA LEU A 173 -10.33 19.59 25.06
C LEU A 173 -9.70 20.94 25.39
N LYS A 174 -10.42 21.85 26.06
CA LYS A 174 -9.85 23.13 26.51
C LYS A 174 -8.75 22.93 27.55
N ILE A 175 -8.97 22.07 28.54
CA ILE A 175 -7.98 21.78 29.58
C ILE A 175 -6.74 21.11 28.97
N LEU A 176 -6.94 20.11 28.11
CA LEU A 176 -5.85 19.43 27.41
C LEU A 176 -5.06 20.41 26.52
N ARG A 177 -5.73 21.28 25.75
CA ARG A 177 -5.07 22.29 24.92
C ARG A 177 -4.27 23.31 25.74
N LEU A 178 -4.78 23.76 26.89
CA LEU A 178 -4.04 24.69 27.74
C LEU A 178 -2.78 24.03 28.31
N LYS A 179 -2.87 22.79 28.79
CA LYS A 179 -1.71 22.05 29.32
C LYS A 179 -0.68 21.71 28.26
N LEU A 180 -1.12 21.25 27.09
CA LEU A 180 -0.24 20.89 25.97
C LEU A 180 0.34 22.15 25.28
N GLY A 181 -0.45 23.22 25.16
CA GLY A 181 -0.04 24.49 24.56
C GLY A 181 0.99 25.26 25.39
N MET A 182 0.92 25.19 26.73
CA MET A 182 1.93 25.78 27.62
C MET A 182 3.28 25.05 27.51
N MET A 183 3.27 23.74 27.26
CA MET A 183 4.49 22.94 27.13
C MET A 183 5.16 23.05 25.75
N LEU A 184 4.39 23.28 24.68
CA LEU A 184 4.94 23.52 23.32
C LEU A 184 5.77 24.81 23.23
N PHE A 185 5.49 25.80 24.10
CA PHE A 185 6.26 27.05 24.17
C PHE A 185 7.59 26.93 24.93
N LEU A 186 7.82 25.87 25.69
CA LEU A 186 9.07 25.64 26.45
C LEU A 186 10.14 24.89 25.65
N VAL A 187 9.84 24.48 24.42
CA VAL A 187 10.73 23.68 23.54
C VAL A 187 11.18 24.49 22.31
N VAL A 188 11.05 25.82 22.33
CA VAL A 188 11.58 26.73 21.29
C VAL A 188 12.85 27.40 21.80
#